data_AF-A0A1F6G863-F1
#
_entry.id   AF-A0A1F6G863-F1
#
_cell.length_a   1.000
_cell.length_b   1.000
_cell.length_c   1.000
_cell.angle_alpha   90.00
_cell.angle_beta   90.00
_cell.angle_gamma   90.00
#
_symmetry.space_group_name_H-M   'P 1'
#
loop_
_entity.id
_entity.type
_entity.pdbx_description
1 polymer ?
#
loop_
_entity_poly.entity_id
_entity_poly.type
_entity_poly.pdbx_seq_one_letter_code
_entity_poly.pdbx_strand_id
1 'polypeptide(L)'
;MSSSWLKLGGWAKNHPLVKANKTWLRAAYQGYNELRFRHLLPRNAELKNRHLGETIYIFTTGRSVNLFDLSRFKGHNTFCCNNFFAHPQIKEANFTYYAHVEVPIKLQGAPQIPERSPIGYYRCIDKGFTETQTEMFFHYAAYPLLQGFEQIKNRPLHFVAPRPRLAGDPFDLDPSHKLNSMAGVIYFMMTLSAYMGFKRIYLIGAGWTLQPVEIGHFYDAPKDLEGLDHEAYARQPVEPLHYEFYPHLQSLGIEVFNLTPDGHQSPVYPSVTVEQVYKSLETI
;
A
#
# COMPACT_ATOMS: atom_id res chain seq x y z
N MET A 1 36.91 -11.97 29.25
CA MET A 1 36.00 -12.99 28.66
C MET A 1 35.74 -12.62 27.20
N SER A 2 36.07 -13.53 26.29
CA SER A 2 36.41 -13.26 24.88
C SER A 2 35.23 -12.98 23.96
N SER A 3 35.51 -12.13 22.98
CA SER A 3 34.76 -11.70 21.79
C SER A 3 34.35 -12.81 20.78
N SER A 4 34.20 -14.07 21.22
CA SER A 4 33.87 -15.20 20.33
C SER A 4 32.37 -15.40 20.08
N TRP A 5 31.49 -14.94 20.96
CA TRP A 5 30.04 -15.13 20.85
C TRP A 5 29.37 -14.27 19.76
N LEU A 6 29.95 -13.10 19.44
CA LEU A 6 29.43 -12.20 18.40
C LEU A 6 29.73 -12.69 16.96
N LYS A 7 30.72 -13.56 16.76
CA LYS A 7 31.06 -14.12 15.44
C LYS A 7 30.27 -15.38 15.08
N LEU A 8 29.76 -16.12 16.06
CA LEU A 8 28.93 -17.32 15.85
C LEU A 8 27.52 -17.00 15.30
N GLY A 9 26.97 -15.84 15.64
CA GLY A 9 25.63 -15.42 15.20
C GLY A 9 25.53 -15.06 13.70
N GLY A 10 26.64 -14.64 13.08
CA GLY A 10 26.67 -14.28 11.65
C GLY A 10 26.72 -15.51 10.73
N TRP A 11 27.51 -16.52 11.09
CA TRP A 11 27.66 -17.76 10.31
C TRP A 11 26.37 -18.60 10.33
N ALA A 12 25.77 -18.78 11.51
CA ALA A 12 24.51 -19.53 11.65
C ALA A 12 23.33 -18.88 10.91
N LYS A 13 23.25 -17.54 10.85
CA LYS A 13 22.18 -16.83 10.12
C LYS A 13 22.24 -17.06 8.61
N ASN A 14 23.44 -17.30 8.07
CA ASN A 14 23.68 -17.44 6.64
C ASN A 14 23.94 -18.88 6.17
N HIS A 15 24.00 -19.83 7.09
CA HIS A 15 24.19 -21.25 6.77
C HIS A 15 23.05 -21.77 5.87
N PRO A 16 23.34 -22.47 4.76
CA PRO A 16 22.34 -22.96 3.80
C PRO A 16 21.21 -23.77 4.46
N LEU A 17 21.52 -24.62 5.45
CA LEU A 17 20.52 -25.38 6.20
C LEU A 17 19.58 -24.48 7.03
N VAL A 18 20.09 -23.38 7.62
CA VAL A 18 19.28 -22.43 8.38
C VAL A 18 18.42 -21.58 7.44
N LYS A 19 18.93 -21.20 6.25
CA LYS A 19 18.13 -20.53 5.21
C LYS A 19 17.05 -21.45 4.64
N ALA A 20 17.39 -22.68 4.29
CA ALA A 20 16.45 -23.69 3.80
C ALA A 20 15.35 -23.98 4.83
N ASN A 21 15.71 -24.15 6.10
CA ASN A 21 14.74 -24.32 7.19
C ASN A 21 13.84 -23.10 7.34
N LYS A 22 14.35 -21.86 7.21
CA LYS A 22 13.53 -20.65 7.22
C LYS A 22 12.56 -20.58 6.04
N THR A 23 12.97 -20.99 4.85
CA THR A 23 12.10 -21.01 3.66
C THR A 23 10.96 -22.01 3.83
N TRP A 24 11.26 -23.24 4.27
CA TRP A 24 10.25 -24.25 4.54
C TRP A 24 9.32 -23.86 5.69
N LEU A 25 9.83 -23.31 6.79
CA LEU A 25 9.00 -22.83 7.89
C LEU A 25 8.09 -21.67 7.45
N ARG A 26 8.57 -20.76 6.60
CA ARG A 26 7.74 -19.69 6.02
C ARG A 26 6.65 -20.26 5.11
N ALA A 27 7.00 -21.21 4.24
CA ALA A 27 6.04 -21.86 3.35
C ALA A 27 4.98 -22.64 4.15
N ALA A 28 5.40 -23.40 5.17
CA ALA A 28 4.51 -24.12 6.07
C ALA A 28 3.59 -23.17 6.85
N TYR A 29 4.12 -22.06 7.37
CA TYR A 29 3.34 -21.03 8.05
C TYR A 29 2.33 -20.35 7.11
N GLN A 30 2.73 -20.04 5.88
CA GLN A 30 1.85 -19.48 4.85
C GLN A 30 0.74 -20.46 4.47
N GLY A 31 1.08 -21.73 4.22
CA GLY A 31 0.12 -22.80 3.93
C GLY A 31 -0.85 -23.06 5.08
N TYR A 32 -0.37 -23.06 6.32
CA TYR A 32 -1.21 -23.15 7.51
C TYR A 32 -2.21 -22.00 7.60
N ASN A 33 -1.74 -20.76 7.50
CA ASN A 33 -2.62 -19.59 7.55
C ASN A 33 -3.60 -19.59 6.38
N GLU A 34 -3.17 -20.03 5.19
CA GLU A 34 -4.04 -20.12 4.02
C GLU A 34 -5.22 -21.05 4.30
N LEU A 35 -4.95 -22.28 4.74
CA LEU A 35 -6.00 -23.24 5.06
C LEU A 35 -6.94 -22.69 6.14
N ARG A 36 -6.38 -22.02 7.14
CA ARG A 36 -7.13 -21.49 8.28
C ARG A 36 -7.99 -20.28 7.94
N PHE A 37 -7.53 -19.36 7.08
CA PHE A 37 -8.13 -18.03 6.92
C PHE A 37 -8.63 -17.72 5.49
N ARG A 38 -8.49 -18.64 4.53
CA ARG A 38 -9.05 -18.47 3.17
C ARG A 38 -10.56 -18.20 3.14
N HIS A 39 -11.29 -18.64 4.17
CA HIS A 39 -12.73 -18.41 4.30
C HIS A 39 -13.09 -16.93 4.47
N LEU A 40 -12.11 -16.06 4.75
CA LEU A 40 -12.32 -14.61 4.88
C LEU A 40 -12.42 -13.90 3.52
N LEU A 41 -11.85 -14.49 2.45
CA LEU A 41 -11.78 -13.84 1.14
C LEU A 41 -13.15 -13.66 0.46
N PRO A 42 -14.05 -14.68 0.42
CA PRO A 42 -15.29 -14.61 -0.35
C PRO A 42 -16.18 -13.40 -0.03
N ARG A 43 -16.11 -12.87 1.20
CA ARG A 43 -16.85 -11.67 1.61
C ARG A 43 -16.56 -10.47 0.71
N ASN A 44 -15.36 -10.35 0.16
CA ASN A 44 -14.98 -9.24 -0.71
C ASN A 44 -15.80 -9.18 -2.02
N ALA A 45 -16.57 -10.22 -2.35
CA ALA A 45 -17.55 -10.16 -3.43
C ALA A 45 -18.54 -8.98 -3.28
N GLU A 46 -18.84 -8.55 -2.06
CA GLU A 46 -19.73 -7.42 -1.74
C GLU A 46 -19.17 -6.03 -2.12
N LEU A 47 -17.90 -5.96 -2.56
CA LEU A 47 -17.27 -4.72 -3.00
C LEU A 47 -17.54 -4.41 -4.47
N LYS A 48 -17.97 -5.40 -5.25
CA LYS A 48 -18.07 -5.30 -6.71
C LYS A 48 -19.01 -4.17 -7.11
N ASN A 49 -18.51 -3.26 -7.96
CA ASN A 49 -19.28 -2.14 -8.51
C ASN A 49 -19.94 -1.21 -7.47
N ARG A 50 -19.47 -1.19 -6.21
CA ARG A 50 -20.01 -0.31 -5.16
C ARG A 50 -19.91 1.19 -5.52
N HIS A 51 -18.96 1.55 -6.39
CA HIS A 51 -18.65 2.91 -6.82
C HIS A 51 -18.67 3.03 -8.35
N LEU A 52 -19.67 2.39 -8.97
CA LEU A 52 -19.78 2.32 -10.42
C LEU A 52 -19.79 3.72 -11.05
N GLY A 53 -18.76 4.03 -11.85
CA GLY A 53 -18.66 5.31 -12.55
C GLY A 53 -18.02 6.44 -11.72
N GLU A 54 -17.75 6.22 -10.44
CA GLU A 54 -17.24 7.27 -9.56
C GLU A 54 -15.74 7.52 -9.72
N THR A 55 -15.25 8.55 -9.02
CA THR A 55 -13.84 8.92 -8.95
C THR A 55 -13.25 8.54 -7.60
N ILE A 56 -11.99 8.12 -7.57
CA ILE A 56 -11.23 7.86 -6.34
C ILE A 56 -9.87 8.56 -6.35
N TYR A 57 -9.46 9.03 -5.18
CA TYR A 57 -8.15 9.64 -4.94
C TYR A 57 -7.29 8.68 -4.11
N ILE A 58 -6.24 8.13 -4.72
CA ILE A 58 -5.32 7.18 -4.08
C ILE A 58 -4.10 7.94 -3.57
N PHE A 59 -3.92 7.92 -2.26
CA PHE A 59 -2.82 8.54 -1.53
C PHE A 59 -1.79 7.49 -1.13
N THR A 60 -0.61 7.64 -1.69
CA THR A 60 0.59 6.90 -1.31
C THR A 60 1.49 7.78 -0.45
N THR A 61 2.73 7.38 -0.18
CA THR A 61 3.54 8.01 0.87
C THR A 61 4.58 9.02 0.38
N GLY A 62 4.64 9.36 -0.91
CA GLY A 62 5.57 10.37 -1.45
C GLY A 62 5.34 11.77 -0.87
N ARG A 63 6.32 12.65 -1.07
CA ARG A 63 6.36 14.00 -0.48
C ARG A 63 5.31 14.93 -1.07
N SER A 64 4.92 14.71 -2.32
CA SER A 64 3.92 15.52 -3.02
C SER A 64 2.55 15.54 -2.31
N VAL A 65 2.29 14.62 -1.37
CA VAL A 65 1.12 14.65 -0.49
C VAL A 65 1.05 15.96 0.29
N ASN A 66 2.20 16.51 0.72
CA ASN A 66 2.28 17.75 1.50
C ASN A 66 1.87 19.00 0.71
N LEU A 67 1.59 18.88 -0.59
CA LEU A 67 1.04 19.95 -1.41
C LEU A 67 -0.48 20.13 -1.19
N PHE A 68 -1.13 19.21 -0.48
CA PHE A 68 -2.56 19.21 -0.27
C PHE A 68 -2.95 19.54 1.16
N ASP A 69 -4.06 20.27 1.29
CA ASP A 69 -4.88 20.26 2.49
C ASP A 69 -5.82 19.06 2.42
N LEU A 70 -5.52 18.01 3.18
CA LEU A 70 -6.29 16.77 3.12
C LEU A 70 -7.73 16.92 3.62
N SER A 71 -8.05 17.98 4.37
CA SER A 71 -9.43 18.23 4.83
C SER A 71 -10.40 18.45 3.66
N ARG A 72 -9.90 18.92 2.51
CA ARG A 72 -10.69 19.12 1.28
C ARG A 72 -11.17 17.81 0.64
N PHE A 73 -10.55 16.68 0.99
CA PHE A 73 -10.95 15.36 0.47
C PHE A 73 -12.00 14.67 1.35
N LYS A 74 -12.38 15.27 2.48
CA LYS A 74 -13.41 14.73 3.37
C LYS A 74 -14.74 14.59 2.62
N GLY A 75 -15.30 13.38 2.63
CA GLY A 75 -16.55 13.07 1.92
C GLY A 75 -16.36 12.62 0.47
N HIS A 76 -15.14 12.66 -0.06
CA HIS A 76 -14.80 12.06 -1.35
C HIS A 76 -14.27 10.64 -1.17
N ASN A 77 -14.38 9.82 -2.22
CA ASN A 77 -13.79 8.49 -2.23
C ASN A 77 -12.27 8.60 -2.23
N THR A 78 -11.65 8.12 -1.16
CA THR A 78 -10.22 8.23 -0.93
C THR A 78 -9.63 6.90 -0.46
N PHE A 79 -8.40 6.63 -0.83
CA PHE A 79 -7.71 5.39 -0.46
C PHE A 79 -6.27 5.70 -0.04
N CYS A 80 -5.89 5.39 1.20
CA CYS A 80 -4.51 5.53 1.66
C CYS A 80 -3.88 4.19 2.05
N CYS A 81 -2.56 4.15 2.27
CA CYS A 81 -1.87 2.89 2.56
C CYS A 81 -0.64 3.01 3.46
N ASN A 82 -0.21 1.88 4.02
CA ASN A 82 1.06 1.77 4.77
C ASN A 82 1.18 2.84 5.86
N ASN A 83 2.31 3.55 5.92
CA ASN A 83 2.60 4.56 6.93
C ASN A 83 1.75 5.83 6.82
N PHE A 84 0.73 5.87 5.96
CA PHE A 84 -0.15 7.05 5.83
C PHE A 84 -0.88 7.38 7.14
N PHE A 85 -1.08 6.42 8.04
CA PHE A 85 -1.62 6.66 9.39
C PHE A 85 -0.81 7.69 10.20
N ALA A 86 0.43 7.98 9.81
CA ALA A 86 1.30 8.97 10.46
C ALA A 86 1.09 10.40 9.95
N HIS A 87 0.25 10.61 8.92
CA HIS A 87 0.00 11.95 8.38
C HIS A 87 -0.74 12.82 9.42
N PRO A 88 -0.31 14.07 9.67
CA PRO A 88 -0.95 14.94 10.68
C PRO A 88 -2.44 15.18 10.44
N GLN A 89 -2.86 15.20 9.16
CA GLN A 89 -4.25 15.43 8.76
C GLN A 89 -5.08 14.15 8.55
N ILE A 90 -4.64 12.98 9.08
CA ILE A 90 -5.31 11.70 8.82
C ILE A 90 -6.78 11.69 9.28
N LYS A 91 -7.08 12.35 10.40
CA LYS A 91 -8.44 12.42 10.97
C LYS A 91 -9.32 13.39 10.21
N GLU A 92 -8.75 14.52 9.82
CA GLU A 92 -9.40 15.59 9.06
C GLU A 92 -9.81 15.09 7.67
N ALA A 93 -8.93 14.31 7.03
CA ALA A 93 -9.19 13.67 5.75
C ALA A 93 -10.32 12.62 5.85
N ASN A 94 -10.37 11.88 6.97
CA ASN A 94 -11.31 10.78 7.22
C ASN A 94 -11.46 9.86 5.99
N PHE A 95 -10.35 9.23 5.61
CA PHE A 95 -10.25 8.42 4.41
C PHE A 95 -11.35 7.37 4.30
N THR A 96 -11.85 7.11 3.09
CA THR A 96 -12.84 6.05 2.84
C THR A 96 -12.21 4.68 3.07
N TYR A 97 -11.01 4.47 2.51
CA TYR A 97 -10.30 3.21 2.54
C TYR A 97 -8.87 3.34 3.04
N TYR A 98 -8.39 2.30 3.72
CA TYR A 98 -7.00 2.14 4.08
C TYR A 98 -6.51 0.71 3.76
N ALA A 99 -5.32 0.59 3.16
CA ALA A 99 -4.72 -0.69 2.82
C ALA A 99 -3.37 -0.90 3.50
N HIS A 100 -3.23 -2.07 4.11
CA HIS A 100 -1.94 -2.61 4.51
C HIS A 100 -1.87 -4.12 4.25
N VAL A 101 -1.39 -4.47 3.06
CA VAL A 101 -1.49 -5.82 2.51
C VAL A 101 -0.20 -6.64 2.62
N GLU A 102 0.77 -6.14 3.39
CA GLU A 102 1.98 -6.90 3.68
C GLU A 102 1.73 -8.01 4.71
N VAL A 103 2.50 -9.10 4.59
CA VAL A 103 2.44 -10.18 5.56
C VAL A 103 3.00 -9.69 6.90
N PRO A 104 2.32 -9.89 8.04
CA PRO A 104 2.74 -9.35 9.34
C PRO A 104 4.19 -9.61 9.71
N ILE A 105 4.76 -10.77 9.35
CA ILE A 105 6.16 -11.11 9.67
C ILE A 105 7.20 -10.19 9.01
N LYS A 106 6.80 -9.44 7.96
CA LYS A 106 7.65 -8.45 7.28
C LYS A 106 7.59 -7.06 7.94
N LEU A 107 6.70 -6.86 8.93
CA LEU A 107 6.52 -5.58 9.62
C LEU A 107 7.61 -5.37 10.67
N GLN A 108 8.77 -4.95 10.19
CA GLN A 108 9.87 -4.48 11.02
C GLN A 108 10.49 -3.26 10.32
N GLY A 109 10.60 -2.13 11.03
CA GLY A 109 11.68 -1.19 10.74
C GLY A 109 11.35 0.16 10.09
N ALA A 110 10.14 0.71 10.21
CA ALA A 110 9.99 2.14 9.98
C ALA A 110 10.44 2.93 11.24
N PRO A 111 11.35 3.93 11.13
CA PRO A 111 11.88 4.70 12.27
C PRO A 111 10.81 5.30 13.20
N GLN A 112 9.66 5.63 12.62
CA GLN A 112 8.48 6.21 13.26
C GLN A 112 7.66 5.22 14.10
N ILE A 113 7.96 3.92 14.04
CA ILE A 113 7.28 2.91 14.85
C ILE A 113 8.09 2.71 16.15
N PRO A 114 7.57 3.13 17.32
CA PRO A 114 8.32 3.05 18.58
C PRO A 114 8.66 1.60 18.96
N GLU A 115 7.70 0.69 18.75
CA GLU A 115 7.87 -0.74 18.93
C GLU A 115 8.07 -1.38 17.54
N ARG A 116 9.31 -1.69 17.16
CA ARG A 116 9.67 -2.29 15.85
C ARG A 116 9.22 -3.75 15.72
N SER A 117 7.92 -3.98 15.88
CA SER A 117 7.24 -5.25 15.81
C SER A 117 5.95 -5.11 15.00
N PRO A 118 5.37 -6.22 14.51
CA PRO A 118 4.06 -6.18 13.87
C PRO A 118 2.96 -5.63 14.82
N ILE A 119 3.06 -5.92 16.11
CA ILE A 119 2.12 -5.42 17.13
C ILE A 119 2.23 -3.91 17.27
N GLY A 120 3.47 -3.40 17.35
CA GLY A 120 3.74 -1.96 17.40
C GLY A 120 3.22 -1.22 16.18
N TYR A 121 3.40 -1.81 14.99
CA TYR A 121 2.87 -1.26 13.75
C TYR A 121 1.34 -1.16 13.75
N TYR A 122 0.65 -2.25 14.08
CA TYR A 122 -0.82 -2.24 14.16
C TYR A 122 -1.34 -1.31 15.26
N ARG A 123 -0.59 -1.12 16.35
CA ARG A 123 -0.91 -0.11 17.37
C ARG A 123 -0.85 1.31 16.81
N CYS A 124 0.10 1.61 15.93
CA CYS A 124 0.18 2.90 15.26
C CYS A 124 -0.99 3.11 14.30
N ILE A 125 -1.38 2.08 13.53
CA ILE A 125 -2.58 2.11 12.68
C ILE A 125 -3.83 2.37 13.54
N ASP A 126 -4.02 1.59 14.61
CA ASP A 126 -5.18 1.68 15.50
C ASP A 126 -5.34 3.09 16.08
N LYS A 127 -4.22 3.70 16.51
CA LYS A 127 -4.21 5.08 17.00
C LYS A 127 -4.46 6.11 15.91
N GLY A 128 -3.80 6.00 14.76
CA GLY A 128 -3.89 6.96 13.66
C GLY A 128 -5.31 7.10 13.11
N PHE A 129 -6.07 6.01 13.13
CA PHE A 129 -7.45 5.97 12.65
C PHE A 129 -8.52 6.05 13.75
N THR A 130 -8.16 6.53 14.95
CA THR A 130 -9.16 6.91 15.97
C THR A 130 -10.10 7.97 15.41
N GLU A 131 -11.40 7.85 15.73
CA GLU A 131 -12.45 8.82 15.31
C GLU A 131 -12.68 8.91 13.78
N THR A 132 -12.18 7.93 13.02
CA THR A 132 -12.43 7.80 11.58
C THR A 132 -13.44 6.69 11.29
N GLN A 133 -14.06 6.73 10.12
CA GLN A 133 -14.97 5.68 9.61
C GLN A 133 -14.32 4.82 8.51
N THR A 134 -12.99 4.85 8.41
CA THR A 134 -12.23 4.22 7.32
C THR A 134 -12.40 2.70 7.30
N GLU A 135 -12.84 2.15 6.17
CA GLU A 135 -12.88 0.71 5.87
C GLU A 135 -11.47 0.20 5.52
N MET A 136 -11.08 -0.97 6.04
CA MET A 136 -9.68 -1.40 6.01
C MET A 136 -9.45 -2.75 5.32
N PHE A 137 -8.35 -2.81 4.57
CA PHE A 137 -7.89 -3.97 3.83
C PHE A 137 -6.56 -4.46 4.38
N PHE A 138 -6.53 -5.73 4.80
CA PHE A 138 -5.33 -6.36 5.35
C PHE A 138 -5.00 -7.68 4.66
N HIS A 139 -3.74 -8.06 4.70
CA HIS A 139 -3.36 -9.43 4.40
C HIS A 139 -4.09 -10.39 5.36
N TYR A 140 -4.69 -11.49 4.87
CA TYR A 140 -5.48 -12.42 5.70
C TYR A 140 -4.74 -12.93 6.95
N ALA A 141 -3.42 -13.13 6.85
CA ALA A 141 -2.59 -13.57 7.97
C ALA A 141 -2.53 -12.57 9.15
N ALA A 142 -2.98 -11.32 8.95
CA ALA A 142 -3.11 -10.33 10.02
C ALA A 142 -4.32 -10.59 10.93
N TYR A 143 -5.34 -11.32 10.46
CA TYR A 143 -6.62 -11.49 11.14
C TYR A 143 -6.52 -11.78 12.65
N PRO A 144 -5.68 -12.73 13.13
CA PRO A 144 -5.57 -13.03 14.55
C PRO A 144 -4.99 -11.87 15.38
N LEU A 145 -4.07 -11.11 14.80
CA LEU A 145 -3.42 -9.97 15.47
C LEU A 145 -4.40 -8.81 15.61
N LEU A 146 -5.21 -8.56 14.57
CA LEU A 146 -6.14 -7.43 14.53
C LEU A 146 -7.22 -7.49 15.63
N GLN A 147 -7.51 -8.67 16.18
CA GLN A 147 -8.49 -8.83 17.26
C GLN A 147 -8.11 -8.08 18.55
N GLY A 148 -6.82 -7.79 18.74
CA GLY A 148 -6.32 -7.05 19.89
C GLY A 148 -6.42 -5.52 19.80
N PHE A 149 -6.96 -4.98 18.70
CA PHE A 149 -6.94 -3.54 18.41
C PHE A 149 -8.38 -3.01 18.27
N GLU A 150 -8.83 -2.22 19.25
CA GLU A 150 -10.23 -1.79 19.38
C GLU A 150 -10.72 -0.95 18.20
N GLN A 151 -9.91 0.00 17.72
CA GLN A 151 -10.33 0.85 16.61
C GLN A 151 -10.38 0.04 15.31
N ILE A 152 -9.44 -0.88 15.10
CA ILE A 152 -9.37 -1.71 13.89
C ILE A 152 -10.46 -2.79 13.89
N LYS A 153 -10.76 -3.45 15.00
CA LYS A 153 -11.70 -4.58 15.00
C LYS A 153 -13.17 -4.16 14.89
N ASN A 154 -13.49 -2.92 15.26
CA ASN A 154 -14.86 -2.40 15.32
C ASN A 154 -15.28 -1.63 14.05
N ARG A 155 -14.60 -1.84 12.91
CA ARG A 155 -14.88 -1.23 11.60
C ARG A 155 -15.02 -2.29 10.51
N PRO A 156 -15.51 -1.93 9.31
CA PRO A 156 -15.50 -2.84 8.16
C PRO A 156 -14.07 -3.30 7.83
N LEU A 157 -13.84 -4.62 7.91
CA LEU A 157 -12.56 -5.26 7.65
C LEU A 157 -12.65 -6.24 6.49
N HIS A 158 -11.70 -6.12 5.58
CA HIS A 158 -11.53 -6.94 4.40
C HIS A 158 -10.17 -7.61 4.42
N PHE A 159 -10.15 -8.88 4.03
CA PHE A 159 -8.92 -9.68 4.00
C PHE A 159 -8.59 -10.09 2.59
N VAL A 160 -7.32 -9.97 2.22
CA VAL A 160 -6.83 -10.26 0.88
C VAL A 160 -5.64 -11.19 0.93
N ALA A 161 -5.42 -11.91 -0.16
CA ALA A 161 -4.36 -12.90 -0.27
C ALA A 161 -3.68 -12.78 -1.64
N PRO A 162 -2.34 -12.67 -1.70
CA PRO A 162 -1.63 -12.70 -2.96
C PRO A 162 -1.50 -14.14 -3.47
N ARG A 163 -1.43 -14.29 -4.79
CA ARG A 163 -0.82 -15.43 -5.49
C ARG A 163 0.27 -14.91 -6.44
N PRO A 164 1.29 -15.71 -6.75
CA PRO A 164 2.25 -15.34 -7.79
C PRO A 164 1.54 -15.08 -9.12
N ARG A 165 2.01 -14.05 -9.85
CA ARG A 165 1.67 -13.84 -11.26
C ARG A 165 2.66 -14.61 -12.11
N LEU A 166 2.17 -15.48 -12.98
CA LEU A 166 3.00 -16.14 -13.98
C LEU A 166 3.08 -15.28 -15.25
N ALA A 167 4.12 -15.49 -16.07
CA ALA A 167 4.25 -14.78 -17.33
C ALA A 167 3.04 -15.07 -18.23
N GLY A 168 2.40 -14.00 -18.74
CA GLY A 168 1.18 -14.10 -19.55
C GLY A 168 -0.12 -14.20 -18.75
N ASP A 169 -0.09 -14.28 -17.42
CA ASP A 169 -1.30 -14.24 -16.61
C ASP A 169 -2.01 -12.89 -16.81
N PRO A 170 -3.33 -12.89 -17.09
CA PRO A 170 -4.12 -11.67 -17.04
C PRO A 170 -4.14 -11.12 -15.62
N PHE A 171 -4.32 -9.81 -15.49
CA PHE A 171 -4.53 -9.20 -14.19
C PHE A 171 -5.86 -9.67 -13.62
N ASP A 172 -5.78 -10.25 -12.44
CA ASP A 172 -6.90 -10.69 -11.66
C ASP A 172 -7.37 -9.54 -10.78
N LEU A 173 -8.65 -9.20 -10.87
CA LEU A 173 -9.22 -8.07 -10.15
C LEU A 173 -10.16 -8.49 -9.02
N ASP A 174 -10.48 -9.77 -8.87
CA ASP A 174 -11.50 -10.21 -7.92
C ASP A 174 -10.88 -10.53 -6.54
N PRO A 175 -11.04 -9.65 -5.53
CA PRO A 175 -10.49 -9.87 -4.20
C PRO A 175 -11.22 -10.96 -3.41
N SER A 176 -12.29 -11.57 -3.94
CA SER A 176 -13.01 -12.68 -3.30
C SER A 176 -12.20 -13.99 -3.29
N HIS A 177 -11.09 -14.02 -4.03
CA HIS A 177 -10.07 -15.05 -3.99
C HIS A 177 -8.66 -14.45 -4.00
N LYS A 178 -7.64 -15.30 -4.24
CA LYS A 178 -6.25 -14.84 -4.29
C LYS A 178 -6.01 -14.00 -5.55
N LEU A 179 -5.36 -12.85 -5.38
CA LEU A 179 -5.04 -11.89 -6.43
C LEU A 179 -3.61 -12.03 -6.93
N ASN A 180 -3.38 -11.93 -8.23
CA ASN A 180 -2.01 -11.86 -8.81
C ASN A 180 -1.51 -10.42 -9.05
N SER A 181 -2.35 -9.43 -8.75
CA SER A 181 -2.15 -7.99 -8.96
C SER A 181 -1.70 -7.27 -7.67
N MET A 182 -1.04 -8.00 -6.77
CA MET A 182 -0.60 -7.53 -5.44
C MET A 182 0.93 -7.39 -5.33
N ALA A 183 1.63 -7.06 -6.43
CA ALA A 183 3.09 -6.85 -6.42
C ALA A 183 3.54 -5.66 -5.55
N GLY A 184 2.59 -4.86 -5.07
CA GLY A 184 2.76 -3.75 -4.14
C GLY A 184 1.39 -3.20 -3.75
N VAL A 185 1.33 -2.41 -2.68
CA VAL A 185 0.04 -1.89 -2.19
C VAL A 185 -0.64 -0.94 -3.20
N ILE A 186 0.12 -0.24 -4.05
CA ILE A 186 -0.45 0.62 -5.09
C ILE A 186 -1.21 -0.19 -6.15
N TYR A 187 -0.65 -1.32 -6.60
CA TYR A 187 -1.32 -2.22 -7.53
C TYR A 187 -2.58 -2.82 -6.90
N PHE A 188 -2.52 -3.16 -5.61
CA PHE A 188 -3.70 -3.60 -4.88
C PHE A 188 -4.79 -2.52 -4.82
N MET A 189 -4.44 -1.27 -4.47
CA MET A 189 -5.41 -0.19 -4.40
C MET A 189 -6.05 0.07 -5.77
N MET A 190 -5.26 0.16 -6.84
CA MET A 190 -5.78 0.32 -8.21
C MET A 190 -6.62 -0.88 -8.67
N THR A 191 -6.20 -2.10 -8.33
CA THR A 191 -6.98 -3.33 -8.59
C THR A 191 -8.34 -3.27 -7.94
N LEU A 192 -8.36 -2.93 -6.65
CA LEU A 192 -9.59 -2.85 -5.90
C LEU A 192 -10.47 -1.71 -6.41
N SER A 193 -9.89 -0.56 -6.78
CA SER A 193 -10.63 0.53 -7.41
C SER A 193 -11.31 0.08 -8.70
N ALA A 194 -10.61 -0.68 -9.55
CA ALA A 194 -11.19 -1.23 -10.77
C ALA A 194 -12.35 -2.21 -10.47
N TYR A 195 -12.17 -3.11 -9.49
CA TYR A 195 -13.19 -4.06 -9.06
C TYR A 195 -14.44 -3.39 -8.47
N MET A 196 -14.24 -2.30 -7.73
CA MET A 196 -15.32 -1.49 -7.14
C MET A 196 -16.04 -0.61 -8.15
N GLY A 197 -15.58 -0.56 -9.41
CA GLY A 197 -16.28 0.10 -10.51
C GLY A 197 -15.89 1.57 -10.73
N PHE A 198 -14.86 2.08 -10.05
CA PHE A 198 -14.35 3.43 -10.27
C PHE A 198 -13.88 3.61 -11.72
N LYS A 199 -14.11 4.79 -12.29
CA LYS A 199 -13.71 5.12 -13.68
C LYS A 199 -12.58 6.14 -13.76
N ARG A 200 -12.33 6.89 -12.70
CA ARG A 200 -11.25 7.87 -12.62
C ARG A 200 -10.45 7.66 -11.35
N ILE A 201 -9.14 7.49 -11.49
CA ILE A 201 -8.20 7.29 -10.38
C ILE A 201 -7.18 8.43 -10.43
N TYR A 202 -7.05 9.16 -9.33
CA TYR A 202 -5.99 10.16 -9.14
C TYR A 202 -4.95 9.60 -8.18
N LEU A 203 -3.72 9.41 -8.66
CA LEU A 203 -2.58 9.00 -7.85
C LEU A 203 -1.90 10.23 -7.25
N ILE A 204 -1.77 10.26 -5.92
CA ILE A 204 -1.16 11.33 -5.14
C ILE A 204 -0.06 10.72 -4.27
N GLY A 205 1.14 11.31 -4.28
CA GLY A 205 2.30 10.80 -3.53
C GLY A 205 3.02 9.64 -4.21
N ALA A 206 2.72 9.32 -5.47
CA ALA A 206 3.29 8.16 -6.16
C ALA A 206 4.67 8.46 -6.74
N GLY A 207 5.56 9.03 -5.93
CA GLY A 207 6.83 9.62 -6.33
C GLY A 207 7.79 8.70 -7.12
N TRP A 208 7.74 7.40 -6.84
CA TRP A 208 8.53 6.37 -7.52
C TRP A 208 8.03 6.03 -8.94
N THR A 209 6.88 6.59 -9.35
CA THR A 209 6.34 6.48 -10.71
C THR A 209 6.65 7.72 -11.56
N LEU A 210 7.42 8.66 -11.01
CA LEU A 210 7.85 9.88 -11.68
C LEU A 210 9.29 9.77 -12.19
N GLN A 211 9.64 10.65 -13.13
CA GLN A 211 11.00 10.79 -13.66
C GLN A 211 11.37 12.29 -13.74
N PRO A 212 12.46 12.73 -13.09
CA PRO A 212 13.23 12.00 -12.07
C PRO A 212 12.34 11.50 -10.92
N VAL A 213 12.79 10.48 -10.20
CA VAL A 213 12.02 9.95 -9.06
C VAL A 213 11.93 11.01 -7.94
N GLU A 214 10.75 11.18 -7.34
CA GLU A 214 10.60 11.96 -6.11
C GLU A 214 11.16 11.17 -4.93
N ILE A 215 12.19 11.72 -4.29
CA ILE A 215 12.95 11.04 -3.24
C ILE A 215 12.29 11.23 -1.88
N GLY A 216 12.07 10.09 -1.20
CA GLY A 216 11.60 10.02 0.17
C GLY A 216 10.09 10.10 0.31
N HIS A 217 9.65 10.02 1.56
CA HIS A 217 8.26 10.04 1.96
C HIS A 217 7.90 11.32 2.71
N PHE A 218 6.60 11.59 2.86
CA PHE A 218 6.11 12.76 3.60
C PHE A 218 6.54 12.76 5.09
N TYR A 219 6.87 11.59 5.64
CA TYR A 219 7.26 11.39 7.03
C TYR A 219 8.77 11.22 7.25
N ASP A 220 9.58 11.22 6.19
CA ASP A 220 11.03 11.04 6.32
C ASP A 220 11.67 12.30 6.89
N ALA A 221 12.49 12.16 7.93
CA ALA A 221 13.33 13.24 8.43
C ALA A 221 14.56 13.42 7.51
N PRO A 222 15.21 14.60 7.50
CA PRO A 222 16.41 14.83 6.69
C PRO A 222 17.49 13.76 6.87
N LYS A 223 17.72 13.33 8.12
CA LYS A 223 18.66 12.26 8.48
C LYS A 223 18.35 10.90 7.84
N ASP A 224 17.09 10.64 7.51
CA ASP A 224 16.67 9.36 6.92
C ASP A 224 17.04 9.30 5.43
N LEU A 225 17.38 10.45 4.84
CA LEU A 225 17.84 10.58 3.46
C LEU A 225 19.35 10.81 3.35
N GLU A 226 20.04 11.01 4.48
CA GLU A 226 21.49 11.18 4.49
C GLU A 226 22.20 9.92 3.96
N GLY A 227 23.17 10.12 3.05
CA GLY A 227 23.94 9.03 2.45
C GLY A 227 23.25 8.32 1.29
N LEU A 228 22.04 8.74 0.89
CA LEU A 228 21.46 8.31 -0.38
C LEU A 228 22.20 8.96 -1.54
N ASP A 229 22.52 8.15 -2.55
CA ASP A 229 22.94 8.66 -3.85
C ASP A 229 21.70 9.22 -4.57
N HIS A 230 21.45 10.51 -4.37
CA HIS A 230 20.29 11.20 -4.92
C HIS A 230 20.24 11.12 -6.45
N GLU A 231 21.39 11.19 -7.13
CA GLU A 231 21.43 11.09 -8.59
C GLU A 231 21.09 9.68 -9.07
N ALA A 232 21.67 8.65 -8.46
CA ALA A 232 21.35 7.28 -8.81
C ALA A 232 19.88 6.94 -8.52
N TYR A 233 19.34 7.44 -7.40
CA TYR A 233 17.94 7.23 -7.05
C TYR A 233 16.99 7.94 -8.02
N ALA A 234 17.28 9.21 -8.36
CA ALA A 234 16.47 9.99 -9.29
C ALA A 234 16.41 9.36 -10.70
N ARG A 235 17.42 8.58 -11.09
CA ARG A 235 17.51 7.87 -12.38
C ARG A 235 16.89 6.47 -12.37
N GLN A 236 16.35 5.99 -11.24
CA GLN A 236 15.72 4.68 -11.21
C GLN A 236 14.55 4.64 -12.20
N PRO A 237 14.47 3.59 -13.05
CA PRO A 237 13.36 3.46 -13.97
C PRO A 237 12.07 3.18 -13.22
N VAL A 238 10.95 3.65 -13.77
CA VAL A 238 9.61 3.24 -13.30
C VAL A 238 9.48 1.72 -13.45
N GLU A 239 8.93 1.06 -12.43
CA GLU A 239 8.75 -0.39 -12.42
C GLU A 239 7.97 -0.85 -13.67
N PRO A 240 8.46 -1.85 -14.43
CA PRO A 240 7.84 -2.29 -15.68
C PRO A 240 6.37 -2.67 -15.57
N LEU A 241 5.93 -3.17 -14.41
CA LEU A 241 4.56 -3.61 -14.20
C LEU A 241 3.54 -2.45 -14.34
N HIS A 242 3.93 -1.20 -14.11
CA HIS A 242 3.08 -0.04 -14.39
C HIS A 242 2.73 0.07 -15.88
N TYR A 243 3.67 -0.21 -16.78
CA TYR A 243 3.46 -0.19 -18.23
C TYR A 243 2.58 -1.34 -18.73
N GLU A 244 2.53 -2.46 -18.00
CA GLU A 244 1.60 -3.57 -18.29
C GLU A 244 0.20 -3.29 -17.72
N PHE A 245 0.14 -2.75 -16.50
CA PHE A 245 -1.10 -2.63 -15.76
C PHE A 245 -1.96 -1.45 -16.22
N TYR A 246 -1.35 -0.33 -16.59
CA TYR A 246 -2.11 0.83 -17.06
C TYR A 246 -2.93 0.53 -18.33
N PRO A 247 -2.38 -0.08 -19.41
CA PRO A 247 -3.17 -0.48 -20.56
C PRO A 247 -4.30 -1.46 -20.22
N HIS A 248 -4.09 -2.34 -19.24
CA HIS A 248 -5.16 -3.21 -18.75
C HIS A 248 -6.30 -2.40 -18.12
N LEU A 249 -6.01 -1.43 -17.26
CA LEU A 249 -7.02 -0.53 -16.69
C LEU A 249 -7.73 0.29 -17.78
N GLN A 250 -6.99 0.79 -18.77
CA GLN A 250 -7.58 1.51 -19.92
C GLN A 250 -8.52 0.63 -20.74
N SER A 251 -8.20 -0.65 -20.92
CA SER A 251 -9.09 -1.61 -21.62
C SER A 251 -10.44 -1.82 -20.90
N LEU A 252 -10.49 -1.51 -19.60
CA LEU A 252 -11.70 -1.52 -18.78
C LEU A 252 -12.41 -0.15 -18.76
N GLY A 253 -11.92 0.83 -19.54
CA GLY A 253 -12.40 2.20 -19.57
C GLY A 253 -12.11 2.97 -18.29
N ILE A 254 -10.99 2.69 -17.62
CA ILE A 254 -10.55 3.38 -16.40
C ILE A 254 -9.43 4.35 -16.77
N GLU A 255 -9.60 5.60 -16.37
CA GLU A 255 -8.59 6.65 -16.49
C GLU A 255 -7.78 6.72 -15.20
N VAL A 256 -6.46 6.78 -15.33
CA VAL A 256 -5.54 6.94 -14.20
C VAL A 256 -4.68 8.17 -14.47
N PHE A 257 -4.71 9.11 -13.54
CA PHE A 257 -3.94 10.34 -13.57
C PHE A 257 -2.91 10.30 -12.46
N ASN A 258 -1.73 10.87 -12.69
CA ASN A 258 -0.70 10.97 -11.68
C ASN A 258 -0.35 12.43 -11.41
N LEU A 259 -0.43 12.81 -10.14
CA LEU A 259 0.06 14.11 -9.72
C LEU A 259 1.54 14.22 -10.06
N THR A 260 1.87 15.22 -10.85
CA THR A 260 3.24 15.45 -11.31
C THR A 260 3.68 16.84 -10.83
N PRO A 261 4.44 16.93 -9.73
CA PRO A 261 5.00 18.19 -9.25
C PRO A 261 5.98 18.80 -10.26
N ASP A 262 6.27 20.09 -10.11
CA ASP A 262 7.24 20.79 -10.95
C ASP A 262 8.60 20.07 -10.95
N GLY A 263 9.22 19.98 -12.13
CA GLY A 263 10.51 19.30 -12.31
C GLY A 263 10.41 17.78 -12.45
N HIS A 264 9.20 17.21 -12.38
CA HIS A 264 8.94 15.79 -12.62
C HIS A 264 8.12 15.57 -13.89
N GLN A 265 8.16 14.33 -14.39
CA GLN A 265 7.29 13.83 -15.46
C GLN A 265 6.68 12.51 -14.98
N SER A 266 5.47 12.17 -15.44
CA SER A 266 4.94 10.81 -15.27
C SER A 266 5.05 10.04 -16.58
N PRO A 267 5.99 9.08 -16.71
CA PRO A 267 6.21 8.37 -17.96
C PRO A 267 5.09 7.41 -18.36
N VAL A 268 4.28 6.96 -17.39
CA VAL A 268 3.24 5.95 -17.59
C VAL A 268 1.85 6.57 -17.66
N TYR A 269 1.56 7.51 -16.78
CA TYR A 269 0.22 8.03 -16.55
C TYR A 269 0.10 9.47 -17.04
N PRO A 270 -1.05 9.90 -17.59
CA PRO A 270 -1.35 11.30 -17.79
C PRO A 270 -1.10 12.15 -16.53
N SER A 271 -0.33 13.22 -16.69
CA SER A 271 0.01 14.13 -15.61
C SER A 271 -1.15 15.07 -15.25
N VAL A 272 -1.30 15.35 -13.96
CA VAL A 272 -2.19 16.39 -13.44
C VAL A 272 -1.46 17.26 -12.41
N THR A 273 -1.90 18.51 -12.30
CA THR A 273 -1.46 19.51 -11.32
C THR A 273 -2.32 19.46 -10.06
N VAL A 274 -1.86 20.12 -8.99
CA VAL A 274 -2.62 20.26 -7.73
C VAL A 274 -3.96 20.95 -7.98
N GLU A 275 -3.97 21.99 -8.80
CA GLU A 275 -5.16 22.76 -9.17
C GLU A 275 -6.18 21.90 -9.92
N GLN A 276 -5.71 21.04 -10.83
CA GLN A 276 -6.59 20.12 -11.56
C GLN A 276 -7.20 19.06 -10.64
N VAL A 277 -6.44 18.54 -9.67
CA VAL A 277 -6.96 17.62 -8.66
C VAL A 277 -8.01 18.31 -7.79
N TYR A 278 -7.78 19.55 -7.35
CA TYR A 278 -8.81 20.26 -6.58
C TYR A 278 -10.05 20.57 -7.40
N LYS A 279 -9.89 20.96 -8.66
CA LYS A 279 -11.03 21.19 -9.57
C LYS A 279 -11.86 19.92 -9.77
N SER A 280 -11.24 18.74 -9.79
CA SER A 280 -11.98 17.49 -9.93
C SER A 280 -12.84 17.14 -8.71
N LEU A 281 -12.55 17.69 -7.53
CA LEU A 281 -13.40 17.53 -6.34
C LEU A 281 -14.73 18.28 -6.48
N GLU A 282 -14.76 19.37 -7.24
CA GLU A 282 -15.94 20.22 -7.43
C GLU A 282 -16.93 19.66 -8.46
N THR A 283 -16.55 18.62 -9.21
CA THR A 283 -17.32 18.08 -10.35
C THR A 283 -18.14 16.85 -9.98
N ILE A 284 -18.62 16.75 -8.74
CA ILE A 284 -19.40 15.60 -8.23
C ILE A 284 -20.87 15.96 -8.12
#